data_AF-A0A7M7M0M2-F1
#
_entry.id   AF-A0A7M7M0M2-F1
#
_cell.length_a   1.000
_cell.length_b   1.000
_cell.length_c   1.000
_cell.angle_alpha   90.00
_cell.angle_beta   90.00
_cell.angle_gamma   90.00
#
_symmetry.space_group_name_H-M   'P 1'
#
loop_
_entity.id
_entity.type
_entity.pdbx_description
1 polymer ?
#
loop_
_entity_poly.entity_id
_entity_poly.type
_entity_poly.pdbx_seq_one_letter_code
_entity_poly.pdbx_strand_id
1 'polypeptide(L)'
;MIEEENYKFNGFYTEEVRGQDGNRIGFDIVLVKNREERTILARIENVITHSQYSKYKVGNYHVFRNNFEVAVLPIFNSNADILIIDEIGKMELFSQKFQDEIVKLFFGTSNKSFVIATIPQVHKVPPRYLSLFQKFHKDERCKIITVNRQNRNNLPEEIFPLIF
;
A
#
# COMPACT_ATOMS: atom_id res chain seq x y z
N MET A 1 0.18 4.95 -21.95
CA MET A 1 -1.23 4.52 -21.84
C MET A 1 -2.06 5.41 -20.94
N ILE A 2 -1.98 5.39 -19.60
CA ILE A 2 -2.86 6.29 -18.79
C ILE A 2 -2.29 7.72 -18.59
N GLU A 3 -0.96 7.88 -18.58
CA GLU A 3 -0.33 9.23 -18.53
C GLU A 3 -0.65 10.06 -19.79
N GLU A 4 -0.98 9.41 -20.91
CA GLU A 4 -1.36 10.05 -22.17
C GLU A 4 -2.80 10.59 -22.15
N GLU A 5 -3.62 10.14 -21.19
CA GLU A 5 -5.04 10.49 -21.04
C GLU A 5 -5.27 11.62 -20.00
N ASN A 6 -4.21 12.30 -19.56
CA ASN A 6 -4.24 13.50 -18.69
C ASN A 6 -4.89 13.29 -17.30
N TYR A 7 -4.84 12.07 -16.76
CA TYR A 7 -5.29 11.76 -15.39
C TYR A 7 -4.28 12.20 -14.34
N LYS A 8 -4.80 12.68 -13.19
CA LYS A 8 -3.98 13.02 -12.02
C LYS A 8 -3.77 11.78 -11.16
N PHE A 9 -2.56 11.24 -11.21
CA PHE A 9 -2.14 10.16 -10.34
C PHE A 9 -1.61 10.67 -9.01
N ASN A 10 -1.91 9.94 -7.95
CA ASN A 10 -1.16 9.99 -6.71
C ASN A 10 -1.15 8.62 -6.05
N GLY A 11 -0.36 8.47 -5.00
CA GLY A 11 -0.28 7.18 -4.32
C GLY A 11 1.11 6.90 -3.78
N PHE A 12 1.25 5.69 -3.28
CA PHE A 12 2.52 5.14 -2.91
C PHE A 12 2.56 3.65 -3.25
N TYR A 13 3.78 3.15 -3.36
CA TYR A 13 4.05 1.73 -3.43
C TYR A 13 5.25 1.40 -2.54
N THR A 14 5.45 0.12 -2.26
CA THR A 14 6.59 -0.33 -1.45
C THR A 14 7.61 -1.04 -2.31
N GLU A 15 8.88 -0.75 -2.09
CA GLU A 15 9.99 -1.43 -2.77
C GLU A 15 10.84 -2.20 -1.76
N GLU A 16 11.24 -3.40 -2.18
CA GLU A 16 12.16 -4.24 -1.43
C GLU A 16 13.57 -3.64 -1.45
N VAL A 17 14.17 -3.48 -0.28
CA VAL A 17 15.55 -3.01 -0.12
C VAL A 17 16.46 -4.21 0.13
N ARG A 18 17.51 -4.35 -0.67
CA ARG A 18 18.52 -5.41 -0.54
C ARG A 18 19.87 -4.84 -0.12
N GLY A 19 20.57 -5.59 0.72
CA GLY A 19 21.92 -5.29 1.15
C GLY A 19 22.96 -5.64 0.08
N GLN A 20 24.22 -5.33 0.37
CA GLN A 20 25.36 -5.61 -0.53
C GLN A 20 25.55 -7.11 -0.80
N ASP A 21 25.11 -7.96 0.13
CA ASP A 21 25.11 -9.42 0.04
C ASP A 21 23.91 -9.97 -0.76
N GLY A 22 23.05 -9.10 -1.30
CA GLY A 22 21.84 -9.45 -2.02
C GLY A 22 20.68 -9.89 -1.12
N ASN A 23 20.87 -9.98 0.20
CA ASN A 23 19.81 -10.33 1.14
C ASN A 23 18.85 -9.17 1.33
N ARG A 24 17.56 -9.46 1.54
CA ARG A 24 16.57 -8.42 1.85
C ARG A 24 16.84 -7.84 3.24
N ILE A 25 17.02 -6.53 3.30
CA ILE A 25 17.24 -5.77 4.53
C ILE A 25 16.06 -4.92 4.96
N GLY A 26 15.03 -4.78 4.11
CA GLY A 26 13.85 -4.01 4.46
C GLY A 26 12.98 -3.63 3.30
N PHE A 27 12.16 -2.60 3.54
CA PHE A 27 11.21 -2.06 2.59
C PHE A 27 11.18 -0.54 2.70
N ASP A 28 11.06 0.14 1.55
CA ASP A 28 10.88 1.58 1.45
C ASP A 28 9.51 1.90 0.86
N ILE A 29 8.91 2.98 1.35
CA ILE A 29 7.78 3.64 0.70
C ILE A 29 8.34 4.53 -0.41
N VAL A 30 7.74 4.45 -1.60
CA VAL A 30 8.02 5.30 -2.75
C VAL A 30 6.73 6.03 -3.12
N LEU A 31 6.79 7.36 -3.22
CA LEU A 31 5.64 8.15 -3.65
C LEU A 31 5.50 8.13 -5.18
N VAL A 32 4.28 7.96 -5.68
CA VAL A 32 4.01 7.88 -7.13
C VAL A 32 4.35 9.19 -7.83
N LYS A 33 4.00 10.34 -7.24
CA LYS A 33 4.28 11.67 -7.82
C LYS A 33 5.77 12.04 -7.81
N ASN A 34 6.52 11.52 -6.86
CA ASN A 34 7.95 11.81 -6.72
C ASN A 34 8.68 10.52 -6.34
N ARG A 35 9.16 9.79 -7.36
CA ARG A 35 9.80 8.48 -7.18
C ARG A 35 11.17 8.57 -6.49
N GLU A 36 11.75 9.76 -6.42
CA GLU A 36 12.97 10.04 -5.67
C GLU A 36 12.68 10.20 -4.16
N GLU A 37 11.44 10.55 -3.79
CA GLU A 37 11.02 10.66 -2.41
C GLU A 37 10.76 9.27 -1.83
N ARG A 38 11.76 8.79 -1.10
CA ARG A 38 11.77 7.48 -0.45
C ARG A 38 11.83 7.62 1.05
N THR A 39 11.01 6.82 1.72
CA THR A 39 10.93 6.80 3.18
C THR A 39 11.02 5.37 3.69
N ILE A 40 11.80 5.15 4.75
CA ILE A 40 11.98 3.82 5.33
C ILE A 40 10.66 3.34 5.96
N LEU A 41 10.08 2.25 5.43
CA LEU A 41 8.93 1.57 6.04
C LEU A 41 9.40 0.60 7.11
N ALA A 42 10.36 -0.25 6.78
CA ALA A 42 10.84 -1.28 7.70
C ALA A 42 12.28 -1.69 7.41
N ARG A 43 12.98 -2.13 8.46
CA ARG A 43 14.35 -2.66 8.38
C ARG A 43 14.56 -3.83 9.33
N ILE A 44 15.48 -4.71 8.99
CA ILE A 44 15.97 -5.76 9.90
C ILE A 44 16.90 -5.17 10.96
N GLU A 45 17.01 -5.89 12.09
CA GLU A 45 17.70 -5.44 13.29
C GLU A 45 19.19 -5.12 13.06
N ASN A 46 19.89 -5.88 12.23
CA ASN A 46 21.33 -5.71 11.97
C ASN A 46 21.69 -4.47 11.13
N VAL A 47 20.70 -3.77 10.55
CA VAL A 47 20.94 -2.53 9.78
C VAL A 47 20.37 -1.28 10.44
N ILE A 48 19.97 -1.38 11.72
CA ILE A 48 19.45 -0.27 12.51
C ILE A 48 20.10 -0.21 13.89
N THR A 49 20.06 0.94 14.54
CA THR A 49 20.56 1.10 15.91
C THR A 49 19.50 0.71 16.94
N HIS A 50 19.91 0.42 18.17
CA HIS A 50 18.98 0.11 19.28
C HIS A 50 17.95 1.23 19.52
N SER A 51 18.33 2.49 19.33
CA SER A 51 17.42 3.65 19.43
C SER A 51 16.32 3.65 18.36
N GLN A 52 16.50 2.91 17.27
CA GLN A 52 15.53 2.75 16.19
C GLN A 52 14.63 1.52 16.38
N TYR A 53 14.75 0.78 17.49
CA TYR A 53 13.92 -0.42 17.68
C TYR A 53 12.45 -0.04 17.79
N SER A 54 11.69 -0.44 16.77
CA SER A 54 10.25 -0.26 16.76
C SER A 54 9.55 -1.33 17.60
N LYS A 55 8.53 -0.91 18.36
CA LYS A 55 7.56 -1.81 19.01
C LYS A 55 6.67 -2.56 18.00
N TYR A 56 6.61 -2.08 16.75
CA TYR A 56 5.88 -2.73 15.68
C TYR A 56 6.84 -3.63 14.91
N LYS A 57 6.59 -4.95 14.92
CA LYS A 57 7.40 -5.94 14.21
C LYS A 57 6.56 -6.87 13.33
N VAL A 58 7.13 -7.28 12.20
CA VAL A 58 6.64 -8.38 11.36
C VAL A 58 7.82 -9.28 11.04
N GLY A 59 7.85 -10.49 11.61
CA GLY A 59 9.03 -11.35 11.53
C GLY A 59 10.27 -10.61 12.05
N ASN A 60 11.32 -10.55 11.23
CA ASN A 60 12.60 -9.91 11.57
C ASN A 60 12.61 -8.39 11.33
N TYR A 61 11.53 -7.81 10.80
CA TYR A 61 11.49 -6.40 10.41
C TYR A 61 10.88 -5.54 11.52
N HIS A 62 11.59 -4.48 11.89
CA HIS A 62 11.08 -3.36 12.67
C HIS A 62 10.38 -2.39 11.73
N VAL A 63 9.11 -2.10 12.00
CA VAL A 63 8.25 -1.25 11.15
C VAL A 63 8.16 0.16 11.73
N PHE A 64 8.52 1.16 10.94
CA PHE A 64 8.54 2.57 11.32
C PHE A 64 7.21 3.25 11.00
N ARG A 65 6.18 2.95 11.79
CA ARG A 65 4.82 3.50 11.60
C ARG A 65 4.79 5.02 11.43
N ASN A 66 5.59 5.76 12.19
CA ASN A 66 5.60 7.23 12.10
C ASN A 66 6.16 7.72 10.75
N ASN A 67 7.20 7.08 10.23
CA ASN A 67 7.74 7.38 8.89
C ASN A 67 6.67 7.15 7.82
N PHE A 68 5.97 6.01 7.92
CA PHE A 68 4.86 5.69 7.04
C PHE A 68 3.75 6.75 7.11
N GLU A 69 3.30 7.13 8.30
CA GLU A 69 2.26 8.14 8.47
C GLU A 69 2.63 9.50 7.85
N VAL A 70 3.87 9.95 8.06
CA VAL A 70 4.36 11.23 7.51
C VAL A 70 4.37 11.21 5.99
N ALA A 71 4.83 10.11 5.38
CA ALA A 71 4.90 10.00 3.92
C ALA A 71 3.52 9.80 3.27
N VAL A 72 2.67 8.96 3.86
CA VAL A 72 1.48 8.42 3.17
C VAL A 72 0.20 9.20 3.46
N LEU A 73 0.00 9.71 4.68
CA LEU A 73 -1.27 10.39 5.02
C LEU A 73 -1.55 11.65 4.17
N PRO A 74 -0.55 12.46 3.76
CA PRO A 74 -0.80 13.62 2.90
C PRO A 74 -1.44 13.27 1.54
N ILE A 75 -1.23 12.05 1.05
CA ILE A 75 -1.73 11.58 -0.25
C ILE A 75 -3.26 11.61 -0.29
N PHE A 76 -3.94 11.30 0.81
CA PHE A 76 -5.41 11.27 0.89
C PHE A 76 -6.06 12.65 0.82
N ASN A 77 -5.30 13.73 1.01
CA ASN A 77 -5.78 15.10 0.83
C ASN A 77 -5.61 15.62 -0.60
N SER A 78 -5.06 14.81 -1.51
CA SER A 78 -4.81 15.23 -2.88
C SER A 78 -6.06 15.10 -3.77
N ASN A 79 -6.18 16.00 -4.74
CA ASN A 79 -7.20 15.90 -5.78
C ASN A 79 -6.69 15.02 -6.94
N ALA A 80 -6.59 13.72 -6.69
CA ALA A 80 -6.16 12.71 -7.66
C ALA A 80 -7.39 12.02 -8.27
N ASP A 81 -7.35 11.77 -9.57
CA ASP A 81 -8.36 10.98 -10.26
C ASP A 81 -8.15 9.49 -9.99
N ILE A 82 -6.87 9.07 -9.90
CA ILE A 82 -6.48 7.69 -9.62
C ILE A 82 -5.50 7.66 -8.45
N LEU A 83 -5.83 6.85 -7.45
CA LEU A 83 -5.02 6.65 -6.24
C LEU A 83 -4.44 5.22 -6.22
N ILE A 84 -3.12 5.12 -6.19
CA ILE A 84 -2.39 3.85 -6.16
C ILE A 84 -1.94 3.55 -4.72
N ILE A 85 -2.27 2.37 -4.21
CA ILE A 85 -1.94 1.94 -2.84
C ILE A 85 -1.36 0.52 -2.88
N ASP A 86 -0.03 0.41 -2.84
CA ASP A 86 0.67 -0.88 -2.83
C ASP A 86 1.59 -1.01 -1.60
N GLU A 87 1.19 -1.64 -0.49
CA GLU A 87 0.00 -2.47 -0.25
C GLU A 87 -0.86 -1.96 0.92
N ILE A 88 -2.10 -2.46 1.04
CA ILE A 88 -2.87 -2.40 2.30
C ILE A 88 -2.55 -3.67 3.10
N GLY A 89 -1.34 -3.70 3.67
CA GLY A 89 -0.74 -4.87 4.28
C GLY A 89 -0.59 -4.79 5.79
N LYS A 90 0.05 -5.82 6.36
CA LYS A 90 0.23 -5.93 7.82
C LYS A 90 1.10 -4.80 8.39
N MET A 91 2.07 -4.30 7.63
CA MET A 91 2.99 -3.28 8.10
C MET A 91 2.32 -1.90 8.12
N GLU A 92 1.58 -1.57 7.06
CA GLU A 92 0.86 -0.32 6.84
C GLU A 92 -0.30 -0.18 7.83
N LEU A 93 -1.02 -1.29 8.07
CA LEU A 93 -2.13 -1.36 9.03
C LEU A 93 -1.70 -1.24 10.50
N PHE A 94 -0.40 -1.07 10.80
CA PHE A 94 -0.01 -0.61 12.14
C PHE A 94 -0.40 0.86 12.38
N SER A 95 -0.62 1.65 11.33
CA SER A 95 -1.19 2.99 11.46
C SER A 95 -2.71 2.92 11.55
N GLN A 96 -3.27 3.43 12.67
CA GLN A 96 -4.72 3.59 12.79
C GLN A 96 -5.23 4.69 11.87
N LYS A 97 -4.48 5.79 11.72
CA LYS A 97 -4.85 6.88 10.81
C LYS A 97 -4.98 6.38 9.38
N PHE A 98 -4.05 5.55 8.93
CA PHE A 98 -4.14 4.93 7.61
C PHE A 98 -5.36 4.02 7.47
N GLN A 99 -5.66 3.20 8.48
CA GLN A 99 -6.89 2.40 8.48
C GLN A 99 -8.14 3.27 8.34
N ASP A 100 -8.19 4.39 9.06
CA ASP A 100 -9.33 5.32 9.01
C ASP A 100 -9.45 5.95 7.61
N GLU A 101 -8.34 6.34 7.00
CA GLU A 101 -8.33 6.85 5.62
C GLU A 101 -8.76 5.79 4.59
N ILE A 102 -8.32 4.54 4.74
CA ILE A 102 -8.76 3.43 3.88
C ILE A 102 -10.27 3.20 4.04
N VAL A 103 -10.81 3.22 5.26
CA VAL A 103 -12.25 3.06 5.49
C VAL A 103 -13.03 4.21 4.84
N LYS A 104 -12.58 5.46 5.00
CA LYS A 104 -13.19 6.61 4.34
C LYS A 104 -13.13 6.47 2.83
N LEU A 105 -11.99 6.09 2.27
CA LEU A 105 -11.72 5.99 0.84
C LEU A 105 -12.52 4.90 0.13
N PHE A 106 -12.76 3.76 0.76
CA PHE A 106 -13.52 2.67 0.13
C PHE A 106 -15.00 2.69 0.49
N PHE A 107 -15.36 3.13 1.71
CA PHE A 107 -16.72 2.98 2.24
C PHE A 107 -17.44 4.29 2.52
N GLY A 108 -16.77 5.43 2.34
CA GLY A 108 -17.39 6.75 2.43
C GLY A 108 -18.32 7.07 1.26
N THR A 109 -19.07 8.16 1.40
CA THR A 109 -20.07 8.64 0.43
C THR A 109 -19.54 9.68 -0.55
N SER A 110 -18.29 10.13 -0.39
CA SER A 110 -17.76 11.34 -1.05
C SER A 110 -16.57 11.08 -1.98
N ASN A 111 -16.16 9.82 -2.20
CA ASN A 111 -14.90 9.56 -2.90
C ASN A 111 -15.03 9.80 -4.39
N LYS A 112 -14.06 10.56 -4.90
CA LYS A 112 -13.96 10.96 -6.31
C LYS A 112 -12.87 10.21 -7.06
N SER A 113 -11.94 9.57 -6.35
CA SER A 113 -10.80 8.88 -6.94
C SER A 113 -11.12 7.42 -7.20
N PHE A 114 -10.71 6.92 -8.37
CA PHE A 114 -10.60 5.49 -8.63
C PHE A 114 -9.39 4.94 -7.87
N VAL A 115 -9.54 3.83 -7.16
CA VAL A 115 -8.47 3.30 -6.30
C VAL A 115 -7.97 1.98 -6.86
N ILE A 116 -6.66 1.91 -7.10
CA ILE A 116 -5.96 0.67 -7.42
C ILE A 116 -5.13 0.30 -6.20
N ALA A 117 -5.50 -0.80 -5.55
CA ALA A 117 -4.82 -1.26 -4.35
C ALA A 117 -4.46 -2.73 -4.41
N THR A 118 -3.34 -3.08 -3.79
CA THR A 118 -2.97 -4.48 -3.54
C THR A 118 -3.30 -4.84 -2.09
N ILE A 119 -3.81 -6.06 -1.90
CA ILE A 119 -4.14 -6.59 -0.58
C ILE A 119 -3.57 -8.01 -0.46
N PRO A 120 -3.03 -8.41 0.71
CA PRO A 120 -2.65 -9.80 0.92
C PRO A 120 -3.87 -10.73 0.83
N GLN A 121 -3.61 -12.00 0.50
CA GLN A 121 -4.62 -13.03 0.59
C GLN A 121 -5.20 -13.10 2.01
N VAL A 122 -6.53 -13.26 2.12
CA VAL A 122 -7.27 -13.16 3.39
C VAL A 122 -6.69 -14.02 4.51
N HIS A 123 -6.20 -15.23 4.22
CA HIS A 123 -5.60 -16.12 5.23
C HIS A 123 -4.24 -15.64 5.77
N LYS A 124 -3.59 -14.66 5.12
CA LYS A 124 -2.34 -14.03 5.57
C LYS A 124 -2.58 -12.77 6.41
N VAL A 125 -3.83 -12.32 6.48
CA VAL A 125 -4.23 -11.13 7.23
C VAL A 125 -4.35 -11.48 8.72
N PRO A 126 -3.75 -10.70 9.64
CA PRO A 126 -3.98 -10.86 11.06
C PRO A 126 -5.47 -10.79 11.43
N PRO A 127 -6.00 -11.63 12.34
CA PRO A 127 -7.43 -11.67 12.68
C PRO A 127 -8.04 -10.31 13.03
N ARG A 128 -7.27 -9.43 13.68
CA ARG A 128 -7.71 -8.07 14.04
C ARG A 128 -8.09 -7.18 12.85
N TYR A 129 -7.58 -7.47 11.65
CA TYR A 129 -7.90 -6.72 10.43
C TYR A 129 -8.89 -7.45 9.53
N LEU A 130 -9.26 -8.70 9.84
CA LEU A 130 -10.07 -9.55 8.97
C LEU A 130 -11.39 -8.90 8.54
N SER A 131 -12.03 -8.14 9.44
CA SER A 131 -13.27 -7.43 9.16
C SER A 131 -13.15 -6.41 8.03
N LEU A 132 -12.01 -5.71 7.92
CA LEU A 132 -11.74 -4.76 6.83
C LEU A 132 -11.67 -5.47 5.48
N PHE A 133 -10.94 -6.59 5.42
CA PHE A 133 -10.76 -7.35 4.17
C PHE A 133 -12.05 -8.06 3.75
N GLN A 134 -12.83 -8.57 4.71
CA GLN A 134 -14.15 -9.11 4.43
C GLN A 134 -15.09 -8.04 3.87
N LYS A 135 -14.98 -6.77 4.31
CA LYS A 135 -15.75 -5.67 3.71
C LYS A 135 -15.33 -5.43 2.26
N PHE A 136 -14.02 -5.39 1.95
CA PHE A 136 -13.57 -5.27 0.56
C PHE A 136 -14.14 -6.37 -0.35
N HIS A 137 -14.23 -7.61 0.14
CA HIS A 137 -14.76 -8.72 -0.65
C HIS A 137 -16.29 -8.71 -0.80
N LYS A 138 -17.01 -8.03 0.10
CA LYS A 138 -18.48 -7.98 0.10
C LYS A 138 -19.03 -6.72 -0.55
N ASP A 139 -18.24 -5.65 -0.65
CA ASP A 139 -18.68 -4.40 -1.24
C ASP A 139 -18.65 -4.52 -2.77
N GLU A 140 -19.83 -4.37 -3.40
CA GLU A 140 -20.01 -4.52 -4.84
C GLU A 140 -19.25 -3.47 -5.66
N ARG A 141 -18.83 -2.35 -5.03
CA ARG A 141 -17.98 -1.33 -5.67
C ARG A 141 -16.52 -1.76 -5.77
N CYS A 142 -16.12 -2.81 -5.03
CA CYS A 142 -14.77 -3.33 -5.04
C CYS A 142 -14.65 -4.52 -6.00
N LYS A 143 -13.94 -4.33 -7.11
CA LYS A 143 -13.54 -5.44 -7.98
C LYS A 143 -12.28 -6.11 -7.43
N ILE A 144 -12.41 -7.33 -6.90
CA ILE A 144 -11.28 -8.13 -6.43
C ILE A 144 -10.75 -9.03 -7.55
N ILE A 145 -9.50 -8.81 -7.96
CA ILE A 145 -8.78 -9.67 -8.92
C ILE A 145 -7.79 -10.53 -8.15
N THR A 146 -7.93 -11.86 -8.24
CA THR A 146 -6.97 -12.79 -7.63
C THR A 146 -5.78 -13.00 -8.57
N VAL A 147 -4.61 -12.49 -8.18
CA VAL A 147 -3.38 -12.61 -8.97
C VAL A 147 -2.77 -14.01 -8.80
N ASN A 148 -2.39 -14.62 -9.92
CA ASN A 148 -1.70 -15.90 -10.01
C ASN A 148 -0.61 -15.84 -11.09
N ARG A 149 0.14 -16.93 -11.27
CA ARG A 149 1.25 -16.97 -12.24
C ARG A 149 0.82 -16.76 -13.70
N GLN A 150 -0.42 -17.11 -14.04
CA GLN A 150 -0.94 -17.04 -15.40
C GLN A 150 -1.43 -15.64 -15.76
N ASN A 151 -2.09 -14.93 -14.84
CA ASN A 151 -2.66 -13.60 -15.14
C ASN A 151 -1.74 -12.42 -14.78
N ARG A 152 -0.69 -12.60 -13.95
CA ARG A 152 0.12 -11.48 -13.42
C ARG A 152 0.67 -10.53 -14.48
N ASN A 153 1.00 -11.03 -15.67
CA ASN A 153 1.59 -10.22 -16.75
C ASN A 153 0.52 -9.46 -17.55
N ASN A 154 -0.74 -9.90 -17.46
CA ASN A 154 -1.87 -9.32 -18.21
C ASN A 154 -2.76 -8.45 -17.32
N LEU A 155 -2.40 -8.27 -16.04
CA LEU A 155 -3.14 -7.40 -15.12
C LEU A 155 -3.34 -5.98 -15.65
N PRO A 156 -2.37 -5.33 -16.33
CA PRO A 156 -2.62 -4.01 -16.91
C PRO A 156 -3.79 -4.00 -17.89
N GLU A 157 -3.92 -5.04 -18.71
CA GLU A 157 -5.00 -5.20 -19.70
C GLU A 157 -6.35 -5.49 -19.03
N GLU A 158 -6.34 -6.20 -17.90
CA GLU A 158 -7.55 -6.49 -17.11
C GLU A 158 -8.02 -5.27 -16.29
N ILE A 159 -7.10 -4.46 -15.76
CA ILE A 159 -7.39 -3.32 -14.89
C ILE A 159 -7.76 -2.08 -15.69
N PHE A 160 -7.06 -1.80 -16.79
CA PHE A 160 -7.25 -0.55 -17.55
C PHE A 160 -8.71 -0.29 -17.96
N PRO A 161 -9.48 -1.26 -18.49
CA PRO A 161 -10.88 -1.05 -18.85
C PRO A 161 -11.82 -0.78 -17.67
N LEU A 162 -11.39 -1.07 -16.43
CA LEU A 162 -12.21 -0.84 -15.23
C LEU A 162 -12.11 0.60 -14.70
N ILE A 163 -11.12 1.37 -15.17
CA ILE A 163 -10.88 2.75 -14.75
C ILE A 163 -11.89 3.72 -15.43
N PHE A 164 -12.53 3.29 -16.52
CA PHE A 164 -13.44 4.06 -17.38
C PHE A 164 -14.86 3.49 -17.33
#